data_AF-Q9N1W4-F1
#
_entry.id   AF-Q9N1W4-F1
#
_cell.length_a   1.000
_cell.length_b   1.000
_cell.length_c   1.000
_cell.angle_alpha   90.00
_cell.angle_beta   90.00
_cell.angle_gamma   90.00
#
_symmetry.space_group_name_H-M   'P 1'
#
loop_
_entity.id
_entity.type
_entity.pdbx_description
1 polymer ?
#
loop_
_entity_poly.entity_id
_entity_poly.type
_entity_poly.pdbx_seq_one_letter_code
_entity_poly.pdbx_strand_id
1 'polypeptide(L)' 'SWSLMYLVTRPSMQKKIQEELDTVIGRARQPRLSDRPQLPYMEAFILETFRHSSFVPFTIP' A
#
# COMPACT_ATOMS: atom_id res chain seq x y z
N SER A 1 -3.33 10.50 -8.81
CA SER A 1 -2.64 9.41 -8.11
C SER A 1 -3.41 8.11 -8.26
N TRP A 2 -2.83 7.12 -8.95
CA TRP A 2 -3.42 5.78 -9.13
C TRP A 2 -3.74 5.07 -7.81
N SER A 3 -2.95 5.31 -6.76
CA SER A 3 -3.13 4.76 -5.42
C SER A 3 -4.48 5.14 -4.80
N LEU A 4 -4.91 6.40 -4.96
CA LEU A 4 -6.18 6.87 -4.41
C LEU A 4 -7.37 6.28 -5.18
N MET A 5 -7.27 6.20 -6.52
CA MET A 5 -8.28 5.52 -7.33
C MET A 5 -8.40 4.05 -6.93
N TYR A 6 -7.28 3.34 -6.73
CA TYR A 6 -7.31 1.95 -6.31
C TYR A 6 -7.97 1.76 -4.93
N LEU A 7 -7.71 2.66 -3.98
CA LEU A 7 -8.36 2.64 -2.67
C LEU A 7 -9.88 2.86 -2.78
N VAL A 8 -10.32 3.83 -3.58
CA VAL A 8 -11.74 4.14 -3.78
C VAL A 8 -12.48 3.01 -4.54
N THR A 9 -11.83 2.41 -5.55
CA THR A 9 -12.43 1.34 -6.35
C THR A 9 -12.45 -0.01 -5.62
N ARG A 10 -11.60 -0.18 -4.59
CA ARG A 10 -11.43 -1.45 -3.87
C ARG A 10 -11.51 -1.23 -2.35
N PRO A 11 -12.69 -0.91 -1.80
CA PRO A 11 -12.87 -0.70 -0.35
C PRO A 11 -12.47 -1.93 0.48
N SER A 12 -12.59 -3.14 -0.08
CA SER A 12 -12.16 -4.38 0.56
C SER A 12 -10.64 -4.45 0.81
N MET A 13 -9.83 -3.89 -0.09
CA MET A 13 -8.38 -3.82 0.09
C MET A 13 -8.00 -2.76 1.12
N GLN A 14 -8.67 -1.60 1.08
CA GLN A 14 -8.50 -0.56 2.09
C GLN A 14 -8.77 -1.11 3.49
N LYS A 15 -9.85 -1.88 3.66
CA LYS A 15 -10.20 -2.49 4.96
C LYS A 15 -9.12 -3.45 5.45
N LYS A 16 -8.60 -4.32 4.60
CA LYS A 16 -7.50 -5.25 4.94
C LYS A 16 -6.21 -4.52 5.34
N ILE A 17 -5.82 -3.49 4.60
CA ILE A 17 -4.64 -2.66 4.93
C ILE A 17 -4.85 -2.01 6.31
N GLN A 18 -6.07 -1.53 6.57
CA GLN A 18 -6.39 -0.86 7.82
C GLN A 18 -6.45 -1.83 9.01
N GLU A 19 -6.94 -3.06 8.82
CA GLU A 19 -6.86 -4.14 9.81
C GLU A 19 -5.41 -4.55 10.09
N GLU A 20 -4.58 -4.69 9.05
CA GLU A 20 -3.15 -4.99 9.24
C GLU A 20 -2.42 -3.85 9.95
N LEU A 21 -2.77 -2.60 9.65
CA LEU A 21 -2.21 -1.44 10.34
C LEU A 21 -2.62 -1.39 11.81
N ASP A 22 -3.89 -1.66 12.11
CA ASP A 22 -4.42 -1.72 13.47
C ASP A 22 -3.78 -2.88 14.25
N THR A 23 -3.52 -4.04 13.62
CA THR A 23 -2.91 -5.18 14.29
C THR A 23 -1.41 -5.00 14.56
N VAL A 24 -0.66 -4.33 13.68
CA VAL A 24 0.80 -4.20 13.79
C VAL A 24 1.20 -2.97 14.62
N ILE A 25 0.54 -1.84 14.41
CA ILE A 25 0.91 -0.56 15.05
C ILE A 25 0.00 -0.25 16.24
N GLY A 26 -1.26 -0.68 16.17
CA GLY A 26 -2.31 -0.26 17.10
C GLY A 26 -2.69 1.21 16.93
N ARG A 27 -3.79 1.62 17.58
CA ARG A 27 -4.28 3.01 17.52
C ARG A 27 -3.48 4.02 18.34
N ALA A 28 -2.46 3.54 19.08
CA ALA A 28 -1.71 4.35 20.03
C ALA A 28 -0.56 5.15 19.38
N ARG A 29 -0.10 4.78 18.18
CA ARG A 29 1.01 5.46 17.49
C ARG A 29 0.72 5.69 16.01
N GLN A 30 1.27 6.78 15.49
CA GLN A 30 1.23 7.05 14.06
C GLN A 30 2.15 6.08 13.31
N PRO A 31 1.75 5.64 12.10
CA PRO A 31 2.54 4.74 11.30
C PRO A 31 3.90 5.35 10.96
N ARG A 32 4.98 4.62 11.24
CA ARG A 32 6.34 5.04 10.89
C ARG A 32 6.84 4.23 9.70
N LEU A 33 7.75 4.84 8.94
CA LEU A 33 8.40 4.17 7.81
C LEU A 33 9.21 2.94 8.24
N SER A 34 9.65 2.89 9.50
CA SER A 34 10.36 1.75 10.09
C SER A 34 9.47 0.53 10.34
N ASP A 35 8.14 0.69 10.36
CA ASP A 35 7.18 -0.40 10.51
C ASP A 35 6.78 -1.03 9.17
N ARG A 36 7.24 -0.47 8.04
CA ARG A 36 7.05 -1.03 6.70
C ARG A 36 7.34 -2.54 6.57
N PRO A 37 8.47 -3.09 7.08
CA PRO A 37 8.72 -4.53 6.97
C PRO A 37 7.72 -5.39 7.75
N GLN A 38 6.96 -4.80 8.67
CA GLN A 38 5.91 -5.50 9.42
C GLN A 38 4.53 -5.40 8.74
N LEU A 39 4.42 -4.69 7.61
CA LEU A 39 3.17 -4.46 6.87
C LEU A 39 3.24 -5.07 5.45
N PRO A 40 3.29 -6.41 5.33
CA PRO A 40 3.48 -7.09 4.05
C PRO A 40 2.34 -6.81 3.06
N TYR A 41 1.10 -6.62 3.53
CA TYR A 41 -0.04 -6.34 2.66
C TYR A 41 -0.03 -4.91 2.14
N MET A 42 0.39 -3.94 2.97
CA MET A 42 0.60 -2.57 2.52
C MET A 42 1.72 -2.49 1.48
N GLU A 43 2.81 -3.23 1.67
CA GLU A 43 3.90 -3.28 0.70
C GLU A 43 3.46 -3.92 -0.61
N ALA A 44 2.72 -5.03 -0.57
CA ALA A 44 2.13 -5.65 -1.75
C ALA A 44 1.18 -4.70 -2.50
N PHE A 45 0.36 -3.91 -1.80
CA PHE A 45 -0.51 -2.90 -2.41
C PHE A 45 0.28 -1.79 -3.10
N ILE A 46 1.36 -1.33 -2.47
CA ILE A 46 2.25 -0.32 -3.05
C ILE A 46 2.91 -0.88 -4.32
N LEU A 47 3.45 -2.11 -4.26
CA LEU A 47 4.04 -2.77 -5.42
C LEU A 47 3.03 -3.00 -6.54
N GLU A 48 1.79 -3.38 -6.23
CA GLU A 48 0.73 -3.55 -7.22
C GLU A 48 0.33 -2.20 -7.83
N THR A 49 0.22 -1.16 -7.01
CA THR A 49 -0.02 0.21 -7.49
C THR A 49 1.11 0.65 -8.41
N PHE A 50 2.37 0.40 -8.03
CA PHE A 50 3.54 0.69 -8.85
C PHE A 50 3.53 -0.13 -10.12
N ARG A 51 3.20 -1.43 -10.11
CA ARG A 51 3.08 -2.26 -11.32
C ARG A 51 2.06 -1.68 -12.29
N HIS A 52 0.92 -1.22 -11.77
CA HIS A 52 -0.15 -0.66 -12.58
C HIS A 52 0.15 0.77 -13.06
N SER A 53 0.84 1.56 -12.23
CA SER A 53 1.29 2.91 -12.57
C SER A 53 2.64 2.94 -13.26
N SER A 54 3.33 1.81 -13.41
CA SER A 54 4.64 1.66 -14.03
C SER A 54 4.47 1.93 -15.51
N PHE A 55 4.47 3.22 -15.81
CA PHE A 55 4.58 3.79 -17.15
C PHE A 55 6.06 3.82 -17.56
N VAL A 56 6.81 2.75 -17.29
CA VAL A 56 8.12 2.53 -17.90
C VAL A 56 8.03 1.32 -18.83
N PRO A 57 7.41 1.48 -20.02
CA PRO A 57 7.55 0.51 -21.10
C PRO A 57 8.96 0.51 -21.70
N PHE A 58 9.81 1.48 -21.35
CA PHE A 58 11.16 1.63 -21.90
C PHE A 58 12.09 2.15 -20.81
N THR A 59 12.78 1.23 -20.13
CA THR A 59 14.06 1.63 -19.52
C THR A 59 15.08 1.65 -20.65
N ILE A 60 15.66 2.85 -20.83
CA ILE A 60 16.74 3.31 -21.70
C ILE A 60 17.58 2.16 -22.34
N PRO A 61 17.80 2.15 -23.68
CA PRO A 61 18.61 1.14 -24.38
C PRO A 61 20.07 1.10 -23.92
#